data_AF-A0A1F6Q1E1-F1
#
_entry.id   AF-A0A1F6Q1E1-F1
#
_cell.length_a   1.000
_cell.length_b   1.000
_cell.length_c   1.000
_cell.angle_alpha   90.00
_cell.angle_beta   90.00
_cell.angle_gamma   90.00
#
_symmetry.space_group_name_H-M   'P 1'
#
loop_
_entity.id
_entity.type
_entity.pdbx_description
1 polymer ?
#
loop_
_entity_poly.entity_id
_entity_poly.type
_entity_poly.pdbx_seq_one_letter_code
_entity_poly.pdbx_strand_id
1 'polypeptide(L)'
;MCATPSKTYKELFEKAAAGDQFARDFFSIFIPYKNHDQARKICESVVDRALKAHQSHPEEIVFYKCRHYHFEKKCTIYSERPQLCRDFPGSPFVILSENCAFYEWAQKCKEAYKKLQMELEDMKSKKKELENLKYQQKCINLLTRLKKLDNDEYKFMFIVPSMCVVSPGGSWIK
;
A
#
# COMPACT_ATOMS: atom_id res chain seq x y z
N MET A 1 -18.93 -20.83 3.16
CA MET A 1 -17.77 -19.93 2.99
C MET A 1 -18.23 -18.68 2.25
N CYS A 2 -17.81 -17.50 2.68
CA CYS A 2 -18.08 -16.23 2.00
C CYS A 2 -16.74 -15.61 1.59
N ALA A 3 -16.62 -15.19 0.34
CA ALA A 3 -15.43 -14.55 -0.20
C ALA A 3 -15.82 -13.23 -0.87
N THR A 4 -14.95 -12.24 -0.73
CA THR A 4 -15.09 -10.93 -1.37
C THR A 4 -13.71 -10.56 -1.93
N PRO A 5 -13.56 -10.40 -3.25
CA PRO A 5 -12.31 -9.93 -3.83
C PRO A 5 -12.06 -8.46 -3.44
N SER A 6 -10.81 -8.02 -3.52
CA SER A 6 -10.44 -6.61 -3.31
C SER A 6 -10.88 -5.67 -4.44
N LYS A 7 -11.32 -6.25 -5.56
CA LYS A 7 -11.77 -5.56 -6.77
C LYS A 7 -13.28 -5.61 -6.85
N THR A 8 -13.90 -4.55 -7.39
CA THR A 8 -15.36 -4.53 -7.60
C THR A 8 -15.76 -5.58 -8.62
N TYR A 9 -17.04 -5.99 -8.63
CA TYR A 9 -17.55 -6.93 -9.62
C TYR A 9 -17.27 -6.45 -11.05
N LYS A 10 -17.52 -5.16 -11.32
CA LYS A 10 -17.35 -4.57 -12.65
C LYS A 10 -15.89 -4.67 -13.12
N GLU A 11 -14.93 -4.24 -12.28
CA GLU A 11 -13.51 -4.33 -12.61
C GLU A 11 -13.06 -5.77 -12.84
N LEU A 12 -13.54 -6.70 -12.00
CA LEU A 12 -13.16 -8.11 -12.13
C LEU A 12 -13.75 -8.73 -13.40
N PHE A 13 -14.99 -8.36 -13.75
CA PHE A 13 -15.67 -8.83 -14.96
C PHE A 13 -14.99 -8.31 -16.24
N GLU A 14 -14.63 -7.03 -16.28
CA GLU A 14 -13.88 -6.43 -17.39
C GLU A 14 -12.52 -7.14 -17.58
N LYS A 15 -11.83 -7.47 -16.49
CA LYS A 15 -10.58 -8.25 -16.55
C LYS A 15 -10.79 -9.66 -17.09
N ALA A 16 -11.85 -10.35 -16.66
CA ALA A 16 -12.16 -11.68 -17.18
C ALA A 16 -12.44 -11.65 -18.69
N ALA A 17 -13.17 -10.62 -19.15
CA ALA A 17 -13.43 -10.37 -20.57
C ALA A 17 -12.14 -10.10 -21.34
N ALA A 18 -11.21 -9.34 -20.76
CA ALA A 18 -9.89 -9.04 -21.33
C ALA A 18 -8.90 -10.24 -21.34
N GLY A 19 -9.27 -11.39 -20.78
CA GLY A 19 -8.43 -12.58 -20.78
C GLY A 19 -7.59 -12.80 -19.53
N ASP A 20 -7.80 -12.02 -18.47
CA ASP A 20 -7.11 -12.20 -17.20
C ASP A 20 -7.41 -13.59 -16.59
N GLN A 21 -6.37 -14.39 -16.38
CA GLN A 21 -6.51 -15.77 -15.93
C GLN A 21 -7.11 -15.86 -14.52
N PHE A 22 -6.68 -14.98 -13.61
CA PHE A 22 -7.19 -14.96 -12.23
C PHE A 22 -8.69 -14.66 -12.21
N ALA A 23 -9.13 -13.64 -12.95
CA ALA A 23 -10.53 -13.25 -13.00
C ALA A 23 -11.40 -14.35 -13.62
N ARG A 24 -10.93 -15.01 -14.68
CA ARG A 24 -11.63 -16.15 -15.30
C ARG A 24 -11.75 -17.33 -14.34
N ASP A 25 -10.67 -17.71 -13.68
CA ASP A 25 -10.69 -18.81 -12.72
C ASP A 25 -11.53 -18.46 -11.48
N PHE A 26 -11.53 -17.20 -11.06
CA PHE A 26 -12.38 -16.73 -9.98
C PHE A 26 -13.86 -16.96 -10.33
N PHE A 27 -14.33 -16.47 -11.48
CA PHE A 27 -15.73 -16.65 -11.88
C PHE A 27 -16.12 -18.09 -12.21
N SER A 28 -15.16 -18.97 -12.53
CA SER A 28 -15.47 -20.39 -12.76
C SER A 28 -15.81 -21.14 -11.45
N ILE A 29 -15.29 -20.66 -10.31
CA ILE A 29 -15.43 -21.26 -8.97
C ILE A 29 -16.45 -20.51 -8.10
N PHE A 30 -16.42 -19.18 -8.13
CA PHE A 30 -17.14 -18.31 -7.21
C PHE A 30 -18.41 -17.76 -7.86
N ILE A 31 -19.54 -18.07 -7.22
CA ILE A 31 -20.87 -17.64 -7.66
C ILE A 31 -21.35 -16.54 -6.71
N PRO A 32 -21.87 -15.41 -7.20
CA PRO A 32 -22.36 -14.34 -6.33
C PRO A 32 -23.56 -14.80 -5.49
N TYR A 33 -23.66 -14.30 -4.26
CA TYR A 33 -24.90 -14.36 -3.50
C TYR A 33 -25.94 -13.42 -4.12
N LYS A 34 -27.24 -13.72 -3.92
CA LYS A 34 -28.31 -12.87 -4.47
C LYS A 34 -28.34 -11.47 -3.84
N ASN A 35 -27.99 -11.38 -2.57
CA ASN A 35 -27.95 -10.16 -1.79
C ASN A 35 -27.03 -10.31 -0.57
N HIS A 36 -26.76 -9.20 0.11
CA HIS A 36 -25.90 -9.19 1.31
C HIS A 36 -26.50 -10.00 2.46
N ASP A 37 -27.83 -10.05 2.60
CA ASP A 37 -28.49 -10.82 3.67
C ASP A 37 -28.19 -12.32 3.59
N GLN A 38 -28.16 -12.89 2.38
CA GLN A 38 -27.78 -14.29 2.18
C GLN A 38 -26.32 -14.53 2.61
N ALA A 39 -25.42 -13.61 2.31
CA ALA A 39 -24.03 -13.71 2.72
C ALA A 39 -23.89 -13.56 4.25
N ARG A 40 -24.62 -12.61 4.85
CA ARG A 40 -24.59 -12.30 6.29
C ARG A 40 -25.05 -13.50 7.13
N LYS A 41 -26.08 -14.23 6.70
CA LYS A 41 -26.53 -15.48 7.36
C LYS A 41 -25.45 -16.56 7.47
N ILE A 42 -24.45 -16.54 6.58
CA ILE A 42 -23.39 -17.56 6.55
C ILE A 42 -22.15 -17.08 7.29
N CYS A 43 -21.75 -15.81 7.13
CA CYS A 43 -20.54 -15.24 7.71
C CYS A 43 -20.75 -13.76 8.05
N GLU A 44 -21.56 -13.49 9.07
CA GLU A 44 -21.92 -12.14 9.53
C GLU A 44 -20.69 -11.25 9.75
N SER A 45 -19.72 -11.72 10.55
CA SER A 45 -18.52 -10.95 10.88
C SER A 45 -17.65 -10.56 9.67
N VAL A 46 -17.69 -11.34 8.59
CA VAL A 46 -16.94 -11.02 7.36
C VAL A 46 -17.68 -9.97 6.54
N VAL A 47 -18.99 -10.12 6.41
CA VAL A 47 -19.84 -9.18 5.67
C VAL A 47 -19.79 -7.80 6.32
N ASP A 48 -19.95 -7.73 7.64
CA ASP A 48 -19.98 -6.45 8.35
C ASP A 48 -18.64 -5.72 8.31
N ARG A 49 -17.53 -6.47 8.43
CA ARG A 49 -16.19 -5.88 8.27
C ARG A 49 -15.92 -5.42 6.84
N ALA A 50 -16.40 -6.14 5.84
CA ALA A 50 -16.26 -5.75 4.43
C ALA A 50 -17.05 -4.46 4.13
N LEU A 51 -18.32 -4.41 4.57
CA LEU A 51 -19.16 -3.21 4.43
C LEU A 51 -18.59 -2.02 5.20
N LYS A 52 -18.06 -2.24 6.41
CA LYS A 52 -17.39 -1.19 7.19
C LYS A 52 -16.09 -0.70 6.53
N ALA A 53 -15.38 -1.56 5.79
CA ALA A 53 -14.18 -1.16 5.06
C ALA A 53 -14.51 -0.32 3.80
N HIS A 54 -15.71 -0.46 3.23
CA HIS A 54 -16.17 0.27 2.04
C HIS A 54 -17.42 1.11 2.36
N GLN A 55 -17.38 1.89 3.44
CA GLN A 55 -18.51 2.71 3.90
C GLN A 55 -19.06 3.67 2.84
N SER A 56 -18.23 4.12 1.90
CA SER A 56 -18.64 5.06 0.85
C SER A 56 -19.55 4.44 -0.20
N HIS A 57 -19.37 3.15 -0.50
CA HIS A 57 -20.08 2.44 -1.58
C HIS A 57 -20.37 0.97 -1.19
N PRO A 58 -21.13 0.74 -0.11
CA PRO A 58 -21.41 -0.61 0.37
C PRO A 58 -22.15 -1.48 -0.67
N GLU A 59 -22.99 -0.86 -1.49
CA GLU A 59 -23.78 -1.49 -2.55
C GLU A 59 -22.94 -2.10 -3.69
N GLU A 60 -21.72 -1.61 -3.89
CA GLU A 60 -20.81 -2.13 -4.92
C GLU A 60 -20.13 -3.44 -4.52
N ILE A 61 -20.20 -3.79 -3.22
CA ILE A 61 -19.60 -5.01 -2.72
C ILE A 61 -20.46 -6.21 -3.11
N VAL A 62 -19.85 -7.14 -3.87
CA VAL A 62 -20.46 -8.43 -4.19
C VAL A 62 -19.78 -9.52 -3.39
N PHE A 63 -20.58 -10.27 -2.64
CA PHE A 63 -20.13 -11.45 -1.91
C PHE A 63 -20.34 -12.70 -2.76
N TYR A 64 -19.41 -13.65 -2.65
CA TYR A 64 -19.44 -14.89 -3.42
C TYR A 64 -19.38 -16.12 -2.53
N LYS A 65 -19.96 -17.21 -3.03
CA LYS A 65 -19.84 -18.56 -2.51
C LYS A 65 -19.02 -19.43 -3.46
N CYS A 66 -18.19 -20.31 -2.92
CA CYS A 66 -17.55 -21.34 -3.71
C CYS A 66 -18.57 -22.41 -4.08
N ARG A 67 -18.68 -22.74 -5.38
CA ARG A 67 -19.59 -23.78 -5.87
C ARG A 67 -19.20 -25.20 -5.46
N HIS A 68 -17.93 -25.43 -5.12
CA HIS A 68 -17.36 -26.72 -4.74
C HIS A 68 -17.31 -26.94 -3.21
N TYR A 69 -17.86 -26.01 -2.43
CA TYR A 69 -17.92 -26.11 -0.98
C TYR A 69 -19.30 -26.63 -0.57
N HIS A 70 -19.41 -27.92 -0.19
CA HIS A 70 -20.69 -28.59 0.09
C HIS A 70 -20.74 -29.26 1.49
N PHE A 71 -21.81 -30.04 1.74
CA PHE A 71 -22.58 -30.28 2.98
C PHE A 71 -21.76 -30.60 4.25
N GLU A 72 -20.58 -31.20 4.12
CA GLU A 72 -19.70 -31.52 5.25
C GLU A 72 -18.66 -30.43 5.58
N LYS A 73 -18.84 -29.21 5.08
CA LYS A 73 -17.86 -28.11 5.23
C LYS A 73 -16.50 -28.42 4.58
N LYS A 74 -16.49 -29.21 3.51
CA LYS A 74 -15.28 -29.62 2.77
C LYS A 74 -15.37 -29.23 1.29
N CYS A 75 -14.20 -29.08 0.66
CA CYS A 75 -14.07 -28.84 -0.77
C CYS A 75 -14.16 -30.18 -1.52
N THR A 76 -15.04 -30.28 -2.52
CA THR A 76 -15.23 -31.50 -3.31
C THR A 76 -14.10 -31.77 -4.30
N ILE A 77 -13.32 -30.74 -4.66
CA ILE A 77 -12.20 -30.81 -5.60
C ILE A 77 -10.86 -30.52 -4.90
N TYR A 78 -10.69 -30.90 -3.64
CA TYR A 78 -9.52 -30.47 -2.84
C TYR A 78 -8.17 -30.84 -3.49
N SER A 79 -8.04 -32.04 -4.03
CA SER A 79 -6.83 -32.53 -4.71
C SER A 79 -6.56 -31.80 -6.03
N GLU A 80 -7.61 -31.42 -6.75
CA GLU A 80 -7.57 -30.75 -8.06
C GLU A 80 -7.81 -29.25 -7.97
N ARG A 81 -7.79 -28.69 -6.76
CA ARG A 81 -8.14 -27.29 -6.54
C ARG A 81 -7.25 -26.38 -7.39
N PRO A 82 -7.82 -25.39 -8.10
CA PRO A 82 -7.05 -24.46 -8.91
C PRO A 82 -6.02 -23.68 -8.10
N GLN A 83 -5.02 -23.14 -8.78
CA GLN A 83 -3.90 -22.46 -8.13
C GLN A 83 -4.36 -21.31 -7.23
N LEU A 84 -5.36 -20.53 -7.65
CA LEU A 84 -5.94 -19.46 -6.82
C LEU A 84 -6.47 -19.95 -5.46
N CYS A 85 -6.94 -21.19 -5.36
CA CYS A 85 -7.41 -21.79 -4.11
C CYS A 85 -6.26 -22.34 -3.26
N ARG A 86 -5.11 -22.68 -3.87
CA ARG A 86 -3.91 -23.14 -3.16
C ARG A 86 -3.17 -21.98 -2.53
N ASP A 87 -3.14 -20.86 -3.23
CA ASP A 87 -2.43 -19.64 -2.81
C ASP A 87 -3.26 -18.77 -1.86
N PHE A 88 -4.48 -19.19 -1.52
CA PHE A 88 -5.31 -18.47 -0.57
C PHE A 88 -4.80 -18.66 0.88
N PRO A 89 -4.67 -17.58 1.67
CA PRO A 89 -4.93 -16.18 1.33
C PRO A 89 -3.75 -15.51 0.60
N GLY A 90 -4.02 -14.81 -0.51
CA GLY A 90 -2.98 -14.13 -1.28
C GLY A 90 -2.38 -12.88 -0.60
N SER A 91 -2.95 -12.45 0.54
CA SER A 91 -2.44 -11.32 1.33
C SER A 91 -2.99 -11.39 2.77
N PRO A 92 -2.22 -10.94 3.78
CA PRO A 92 -2.72 -10.84 5.15
C PRO A 92 -3.83 -9.80 5.31
N PHE A 93 -4.00 -8.90 4.34
CA PHE A 93 -5.03 -7.85 4.37
C PHE A 93 -6.41 -8.32 3.89
N VAL A 94 -6.53 -9.57 3.44
CA VAL A 94 -7.83 -10.17 3.14
C VAL A 94 -8.69 -10.22 4.41
N ILE A 95 -9.99 -9.95 4.26
CA ILE A 95 -10.95 -10.01 5.37
C ILE A 95 -11.26 -11.49 5.65
N LEU A 96 -10.56 -12.05 6.63
CA LEU A 96 -10.73 -13.44 7.07
C LEU A 96 -11.67 -13.51 8.26
N SER A 97 -12.54 -14.52 8.31
CA SER A 97 -13.30 -14.86 9.52
C SER A 97 -12.37 -15.13 10.70
N GLU A 98 -12.80 -14.83 11.92
CA GLU A 98 -12.03 -15.07 13.14
C GLU A 98 -11.71 -16.57 13.33
N ASN A 99 -12.62 -17.44 12.88
CA ASN A 99 -12.42 -18.89 12.92
C ASN A 99 -11.58 -19.42 11.74
N CYS A 100 -10.98 -18.55 10.93
CA CYS A 100 -10.12 -18.96 9.82
C CYS A 100 -8.75 -19.42 10.34
N ALA A 101 -8.25 -20.55 9.84
CA ALA A 101 -6.92 -21.05 10.21
C ALA A 101 -5.77 -20.05 9.93
N PHE A 102 -5.96 -19.13 8.99
CA PHE A 102 -4.98 -18.09 8.66
C PHE A 102 -5.19 -16.78 9.42
N TYR A 103 -6.19 -16.68 10.30
CA TYR A 103 -6.56 -15.43 10.97
C TYR A 103 -5.42 -14.90 11.85
N GLU A 104 -4.86 -15.73 12.73
CA GLU A 104 -3.75 -15.33 13.61
C GLU A 104 -2.50 -14.94 12.84
N TRP A 105 -2.17 -15.70 11.79
CA TRP A 105 -1.06 -15.37 10.88
C TRP A 105 -1.27 -13.97 10.26
N ALA A 106 -2.47 -13.71 9.74
CA ALA A 106 -2.80 -12.42 9.14
C ALA A 106 -2.70 -11.26 10.14
N GLN A 107 -3.09 -11.46 11.40
CA GLN A 107 -2.96 -10.44 12.44
C GLN A 107 -1.49 -10.13 12.76
N LYS A 108 -0.66 -11.17 12.94
CA LYS A 108 0.79 -11.00 13.16
C LYS A 108 1.46 -10.24 12.00
N CYS A 109 1.07 -10.54 10.77
CA CYS A 109 1.56 -9.80 9.59
C CYS A 109 1.12 -8.32 9.62
N LYS A 110 -0.12 -8.01 10.00
CA LYS A 110 -0.61 -6.62 10.12
C LYS A 110 0.13 -5.83 11.20
N GLU A 111 0.40 -6.47 12.34
CA GLU A 111 1.19 -5.86 13.43
C GLU A 111 2.62 -5.55 12.99
N ALA A 112 3.28 -6.50 12.31
CA ALA A 112 4.61 -6.30 11.75
C ALA A 112 4.61 -5.17 10.71
N TYR A 113 3.61 -5.14 9.82
CA TYR A 113 3.45 -4.09 8.84
C TYR A 113 3.30 -2.69 9.49
N LYS A 114 2.52 -2.59 10.58
CA LYS A 114 2.37 -1.33 11.32
C LYS A 114 3.69 -0.85 11.92
N LYS A 115 4.52 -1.75 12.45
CA LYS A 115 5.86 -1.41 12.96
C LYS A 115 6.77 -0.89 11.85
N LEU A 116 6.79 -1.57 10.70
CA LEU A 116 7.56 -1.14 9.54
C LEU A 116 7.11 0.24 9.03
N GLN A 117 5.82 0.55 9.06
CA GLN A 117 5.33 1.89 8.71
C GLN A 117 5.84 2.96 9.68
N MET A 118 5.85 2.68 10.98
CA MET A 118 6.38 3.62 11.97
C MET A 118 7.89 3.87 11.77
N GLU A 119 8.66 2.81 11.52
CA GLU A 119 10.09 2.92 11.20
C GLU A 119 10.35 3.71 9.93
N LEU A 120 9.53 3.51 8.89
CA LEU A 120 9.63 4.26 7.63
C LEU A 120 9.43 5.76 7.85
N GLU A 121 8.44 6.16 8.64
CA GLU A 121 8.18 7.57 8.94
C GLU A 121 9.28 8.21 9.79
N ASP A 122 9.81 7.48 10.77
CA ASP A 122 10.99 7.92 11.54
C ASP A 122 12.21 8.15 10.63
N MET A 123 12.47 7.22 9.71
CA MET A 123 13.56 7.33 8.73
C MET A 123 13.39 8.53 7.79
N LYS A 124 12.16 8.83 7.35
CA LYS A 124 11.88 10.04 6.55
C LYS A 124 12.15 11.32 7.35
N SER A 125 11.76 11.35 8.62
CA SER A 125 12.02 12.49 9.51
C SER A 125 13.52 12.75 9.66
N LYS A 126 14.28 11.69 10.01
CA LYS A 126 15.74 11.74 10.14
C LYS A 126 16.45 12.17 8.85
N LYS A 127 15.96 11.72 7.70
CA LYS A 127 16.49 12.16 6.39
C LYS A 127 16.34 13.67 6.21
N LYS A 128 15.16 14.23 6.52
CA LYS A 128 14.90 15.67 6.42
C LYS A 128 15.79 16.47 7.37
N GLU A 129 15.95 15.99 8.59
CA GLU A 129 16.86 16.60 9.56
C GLU A 129 18.31 16.61 9.07
N LEU A 130 18.78 15.49 8.52
CA LEU A 130 20.12 15.38 7.95
C LEU A 130 20.35 16.36 6.79
N GLU A 131 19.35 16.56 5.92
CA GLU A 131 19.41 17.55 4.84
C GLU A 131 19.53 18.99 5.38
N ASN A 132 18.76 19.32 6.41
CA ASN A 132 18.84 20.62 7.09
C ASN A 132 20.22 20.84 7.74
N LEU A 133 20.75 19.83 8.45
CA LEU A 133 22.08 19.91 9.07
C LEU A 133 23.19 20.08 8.03
N LYS A 134 23.10 19.38 6.89
CA LYS A 134 24.02 19.56 5.77
C LYS A 134 23.96 20.97 5.20
N TYR A 135 22.76 21.55 5.08
CA TYR A 135 22.60 22.94 4.65
C TYR A 135 23.23 23.92 5.66
N GLN A 136 22.92 23.78 6.95
CA GLN A 136 23.51 24.60 8.00
C GLN A 136 25.05 24.52 8.00
N GLN A 137 25.60 23.31 7.87
CA GLN A 137 27.05 23.12 7.79
C GLN A 137 27.66 23.86 6.58
N LYS A 138 27.00 23.83 5.42
CA LYS A 138 27.44 24.60 4.24
C LYS A 138 27.45 26.10 4.53
N CYS A 139 26.40 26.62 5.18
CA CYS A 139 26.31 28.03 5.56
C CYS A 139 27.41 28.42 6.57
N ILE A 140 27.66 27.60 7.59
CA ILE A 140 28.72 27.83 8.57
C ILE A 140 30.09 27.85 7.88
N ASN A 141 30.34 26.88 6.99
CA ASN A 141 31.60 26.82 6.25
C ASN A 141 31.79 28.06 5.37
N LEU A 142 30.73 28.56 4.73
CA LEU A 142 30.75 29.79 3.96
C LEU A 142 31.05 31.00 4.85
N LEU A 143 30.34 31.14 5.98
CA LEU A 143 30.55 32.22 6.94
C LEU A 143 31.98 32.25 7.48
N THR A 144 32.54 31.09 7.83
CA THR A 144 33.92 30.98 8.29
C THR A 144 34.93 31.40 7.22
N ARG A 145 34.66 31.12 5.94
CA ARG A 145 35.49 31.62 4.82
C ARG A 145 35.36 33.13 4.66
N LEU A 146 34.14 33.67 4.72
CA LEU A 146 33.88 35.10 4.59
C LEU A 146 34.54 35.92 5.70
N LYS A 147 34.57 35.41 6.93
CA LYS A 147 35.26 36.06 8.07
C LYS A 147 36.78 36.19 7.87
N LYS A 148 37.39 35.39 7.00
CA LYS A 148 38.82 35.47 6.69
C LYS A 148 39.15 36.46 5.58
N LEU A 149 38.14 36.99 4.89
CA LEU A 149 38.33 38.02 3.87
C LEU A 149 38.32 39.38 4.55
N ASP A 150 39.29 40.24 4.26
CA ASP A 150 39.32 41.62 4.79
C ASP A 150 38.48 42.59 3.95
N ASN A 151 38.23 42.27 2.68
CA ASN A 151 37.51 43.15 1.75
C ASN A 151 36.01 42.84 1.74
N ASP A 152 35.21 43.86 2.07
CA ASP A 152 33.75 43.76 2.22
C ASP A 152 32.98 43.65 0.89
N GLU A 153 33.52 44.16 -0.22
CA GLU A 153 32.91 43.98 -1.55
C GLU A 153 32.93 42.50 -1.97
N TYR A 154 34.05 41.81 -1.74
CA TYR A 154 34.14 40.38 -2.02
C TYR A 154 33.21 39.57 -1.11
N LYS A 155 33.03 39.96 0.16
CA LYS A 155 32.05 39.31 1.05
C LYS A 155 30.63 39.42 0.50
N PHE A 156 30.25 40.60 0.02
CA PHE A 156 28.93 40.84 -0.57
C PHE A 156 28.69 39.93 -1.78
N MET A 157 29.69 39.76 -2.67
CA MET A 157 29.56 38.89 -3.84
C MET A 157 29.25 37.42 -3.49
N PHE A 158 29.82 36.88 -2.42
CA PHE A 158 29.57 35.50 -1.99
C PHE A 158 28.23 35.30 -1.27
N ILE A 159 27.64 36.36 -0.70
CA ILE A 159 26.35 36.30 0.01
C ILE A 159 25.18 36.42 -0.99
N VAL A 160 25.36 37.20 -2.06
CA VAL A 160 24.34 37.44 -3.09
C VAL A 160 24.86 37.05 -4.48
N PRO A 161 25.19 35.76 -4.72
CA PRO A 161 25.75 35.33 -5.99
C PRO A 161 24.80 35.56 -7.18
N SER A 162 23.49 35.64 -6.95
CA SER A 162 22.49 35.98 -7.98
C SER A 162 22.54 37.43 -8.44
N MET A 163 23.09 38.34 -7.65
CA MET A 163 23.31 39.74 -8.01
C MET A 163 24.72 40.00 -8.56
N CYS A 164 25.57 38.96 -8.59
CA CYS A 164 26.86 39.01 -9.24
C CYS A 164 26.66 38.77 -10.74
N VAL A 165 26.85 39.81 -11.55
CA VAL A 165 26.78 39.76 -13.03
C VAL A 165 27.83 38.80 -13.62
N VAL A 166 28.80 38.38 -12.80
CA VAL A 166 29.86 37.45 -13.20
C VAL A 166 29.53 36.04 -12.65
N SER A 167 29.05 35.17 -13.54
CA SER A 167 28.87 33.75 -13.28
C SER A 167 30.19 33.11 -12.77
N PRO A 168 30.17 32.32 -11.68
CA PRO A 168 31.36 31.61 -11.18
C PRO A 168 31.93 30.57 -12.15
N GLY A 169 31.25 30.29 -13.27
CA GLY A 169 31.74 29.37 -14.31
C GLY A 169 32.96 29.89 -15.09
N GLY A 170 33.30 31.18 -14.94
CA GLY A 170 34.50 31.79 -15.51
C GLY A 170 35.21 32.66 -14.47
N SER A 171 36.09 32.05 -13.68
CA SER A 171 36.96 32.80 -12.75
C SER A 171 37.97 33.65 -13.53
N TRP A 172 38.02 34.95 -13.25
CA TRP A 172 39.05 35.88 -13.74
C TRP A 172 40.28 35.94 -12.82
N ILE A 173 40.26 35.21 -11.70
CA ILE A 173 41.45 34.98 -10.88
C ILE A 173 42.10 33.71 -11.44
N LYS A 174 43.12 33.92 -12.27
CA LYS A 174 44.13 32.92 -12.65
C LYS A 174 45.29 32.96 -11.67
#